data_AF-A0A6L9EEY4-F1
#
_entry.id   AF-A0A6L9EEY4-F1
#
_cell.length_a   1.000
_cell.length_b   1.000
_cell.length_c   1.000
_cell.angle_alpha   90.00
_cell.angle_beta   90.00
_cell.angle_gamma   90.00
#
_symmetry.space_group_name_H-M   'P 1'
#
loop_
_entity.id
_entity.type
_entity.pdbx_description
1 polymer ?
#
loop_
_entity_poly.entity_id
_entity_poly.type
_entity_poly.pdbx_seq_one_letter_code
_entity_poly.pdbx_strand_id
1 'polypeptide(L)' 'MKKFTLKEIEKKVGKKDKDLVEKVFLLANGMIDVHGFDHEKAYNRALDIAREWHENGGKYKRQKF' A
#
# COMPACT_ATOMS: atom_id res chain seq x y z
N MET A 1 -10.46 -8.22 11.44
CA MET A 1 -9.00 -8.38 11.18
C MET A 1 -8.25 -7.21 11.78
N LYS A 2 -7.01 -7.42 12.25
CA LYS A 2 -6.18 -6.36 12.83
C LYS A 2 -5.69 -5.45 11.70
N LYS A 3 -5.77 -4.12 11.88
CA LYS A 3 -5.29 -3.13 10.90
C LYS A 3 -3.79 -2.88 11.08
N PHE A 4 -3.14 -2.40 10.03
CA PHE A 4 -1.78 -1.89 10.12
C PHE A 4 -1.76 -0.55 10.84
N THR A 5 -0.75 -0.37 11.70
CA THR A 5 -0.37 0.95 12.21
C THR A 5 0.64 1.60 11.27
N LEU A 6 0.69 2.94 11.26
CA LEU A 6 1.63 3.69 10.43
C LEU A 6 3.09 3.30 10.73
N LYS A 7 3.44 3.10 12.01
CA LYS A 7 4.77 2.65 12.45
C LYS A 7 5.16 1.28 11.89
N GLU A 8 4.21 0.36 11.76
CA GLU A 8 4.48 -0.96 11.16
C GLU A 8 4.80 -0.84 9.67
N ILE A 9 4.03 -0.01 8.95
CA ILE A 9 4.29 0.27 7.53
C ILE A 9 5.62 0.99 7.35
N GLU A 10 5.90 2.02 8.15
CA GLU A 10 7.19 2.74 8.14
C GLU A 10 8.38 1.80 8.35
N LYS A 11 8.26 0.84 9.26
CA LYS A 11 9.33 -0.14 9.53
C LYS A 11 9.54 -1.09 8.35
N LYS A 12 8.47 -1.45 7.63
CA LYS A 12 8.54 -2.37 6.49
C LYS A 12 8.97 -1.70 5.18
N VAL A 13 8.45 -0.50 4.88
CA VAL A 13 8.71 0.25 3.63
C VAL A 13 9.99 1.06 3.73
N GLY A 14 10.32 1.56 4.94
CA GLY A 14 11.46 2.43 5.18
C GLY A 14 11.04 3.89 5.30
N LYS A 15 11.61 4.61 6.28
CA LYS A 15 11.23 5.99 6.64
C LYS A 15 11.59 7.07 5.62
N LYS A 16 12.36 6.73 4.59
CA LYS A 16 12.89 7.71 3.63
C LYS A 16 11.82 8.22 2.66
N ASP A 17 10.77 7.44 2.45
CA ASP A 17 9.80 7.68 1.38
C ASP A 17 8.38 7.82 1.96
N LYS A 18 8.10 8.99 2.52
CA LYS A 18 6.86 9.26 3.28
C LYS A 18 5.60 9.06 2.43
N ASP A 19 5.64 9.50 1.17
CA ASP A 19 4.51 9.37 0.24
C ASP A 19 4.20 7.89 -0.04
N LEU A 20 5.24 7.07 -0.22
CA LEU A 20 5.08 5.64 -0.41
C LEU A 20 4.51 4.97 0.85
N VAL A 21 5.01 5.33 2.04
CA VAL A 21 4.53 4.83 3.34
C VAL A 21 3.04 5.14 3.53
N GLU A 22 2.63 6.39 3.36
CA GLU A 22 1.23 6.81 3.53
C GLU A 22 0.31 6.07 2.56
N LYS A 23 0.76 5.91 1.30
CA LYS A 23 -0.04 5.25 0.28
C LYS A 23 -0.21 3.76 0.56
N VAL A 24 0.86 3.07 0.98
CA VAL A 24 0.78 1.67 1.40
C VAL A 24 -0.13 1.51 2.62
N PHE A 25 -0.05 2.43 3.59
CA PHE A 25 -0.90 2.41 4.78
C PHE A 25 -2.39 2.53 4.44
N LEU A 26 -2.76 3.49 3.60
CA LEU A 26 -4.14 3.70 3.18
C LEU A 26 -4.67 2.50 2.37
N LEU A 27 -3.89 2.01 1.41
CA LEU A 27 -4.30 0.88 0.56
C LEU A 27 -4.44 -0.42 1.36
N ALA A 28 -3.46 -0.74 2.21
CA ALA A 28 -3.47 -1.98 2.98
C ALA A 28 -4.67 -2.02 3.94
N ASN A 29 -4.92 -0.93 4.66
CA ASN A 29 -6.07 -0.85 5.57
C ASN A 29 -7.41 -0.85 4.81
N GLY A 30 -7.49 -0.17 3.67
CA GLY A 30 -8.66 -0.24 2.80
C GLY A 30 -8.95 -1.65 2.30
N MET A 31 -7.92 -2.41 1.92
CA MET A 31 -8.07 -3.81 1.49
C MET A 31 -8.54 -4.74 2.62
N ILE A 32 -8.07 -4.51 3.85
CA ILE A 32 -8.54 -5.27 5.01
C ILE A 32 -10.00 -4.94 5.33
N ASP A 33 -10.35 -3.66 5.36
CA ASP A 33 -11.67 -3.20 5.78
C ASP A 33 -12.76 -3.45 4.73
N VAL A 34 -12.46 -3.20 3.46
CA VAL A 34 -13.44 -3.25 2.36
C VAL A 34 -13.49 -4.64 1.72
N HIS A 35 -12.33 -5.25 1.49
CA HIS A 35 -12.23 -6.51 0.74
C HIS A 35 -11.99 -7.74 1.62
N GLY A 36 -11.81 -7.56 2.93
CA GLY A 36 -11.55 -8.67 3.86
C GLY A 36 -10.25 -9.40 3.56
N PHE A 37 -9.23 -8.71 3.03
CA PHE A 37 -7.95 -9.33 2.73
C PHE A 37 -7.20 -9.70 4.00
N ASP A 38 -6.52 -10.84 3.97
CA ASP A 38 -5.54 -11.19 4.98
C ASP A 38 -4.44 -10.13 5.08
N HIS A 39 -3.93 -9.93 6.30
CA HIS A 39 -2.99 -8.86 6.63
C HIS A 39 -1.76 -8.85 5.70
N GLU A 40 -1.15 -10.02 5.44
CA GLU A 40 0.01 -10.13 4.56
C GLU A 40 -0.32 -9.87 3.09
N LYS A 41 -1.46 -10.39 2.62
CA LYS A 41 -1.94 -10.20 1.24
C LYS A 41 -2.27 -8.73 0.97
N ALA A 42 -2.93 -8.06 1.91
CA ALA A 42 -3.24 -6.65 1.85
C ALA A 42 -1.96 -5.80 1.76
N TYR A 43 -0.95 -6.10 2.60
CA TYR A 43 0.32 -5.40 2.57
C TYR A 43 1.07 -5.58 1.26
N ASN A 44 1.27 -6.81 0.80
CA ASN A 44 2.02 -7.07 -0.42
C ASN A 44 1.35 -6.41 -1.62
N ARG A 45 0.02 -6.51 -1.72
CA ARG A 45 -0.72 -5.90 -2.83
C ARG A 45 -0.70 -4.36 -2.77
N ALA A 46 -0.83 -3.78 -1.58
CA ALA A 46 -0.73 -2.34 -1.39
C ALA A 46 0.67 -1.83 -1.75
N LEU A 47 1.73 -2.57 -1.40
CA LEU A 47 3.11 -2.23 -1.73
C LEU A 47 3.35 -2.24 -3.23
N ASP A 48 2.90 -3.28 -3.94
CA ASP A 48 3.04 -3.36 -5.40
C ASP A 48 2.36 -2.18 -6.08
N ILE A 49 1.11 -1.88 -5.71
CA ILE A 49 0.35 -0.75 -6.29
C ILE A 49 1.03 0.58 -5.97
N ALA A 50 1.51 0.76 -4.74
CA ALA A 50 2.14 2.01 -4.33
C ALA A 50 3.49 2.21 -5.04
N ARG A 51 4.27 1.14 -5.25
CA ARG A 51 5.53 1.17 -6.03
C ARG A 51 5.26 1.46 -7.49
N GLU A 52 4.33 0.75 -8.13
CA GLU A 52 3.95 1.04 -9.51
C GLU A 52 3.47 2.48 -9.66
N TRP A 53 2.69 2.99 -8.72
CA TRP A 53 2.25 4.38 -8.73
C TRP A 53 3.42 5.35 -8.59
N HIS A 54 4.38 5.07 -7.70
CA HIS A 54 5.56 5.89 -7.47
C HIS A 54 6.50 5.90 -8.69
N GLU A 55 6.80 4.74 -9.26
CA GLU A 55 7.65 4.59 -10.46
C GLU A 55 7.04 5.25 -11.70
N ASN A 56 5.70 5.33 -11.79
CA ASN A 56 5.00 5.99 -12.88
C ASN A 56 4.78 7.50 -12.65
N GLY A 57 5.51 8.11 -11.70
CA GLY A 57 5.42 9.54 -11.41
C GLY A 57 4.04 9.95 -10.86
N GLY A 58 3.41 9.05 -10.09
CA GLY A 58 2.11 9.28 -9.50
C GLY A 58 0.91 9.03 -10.44
N LYS A 59 1.12 8.32 -11.55
CA LYS A 59 0.06 8.03 -12.53
C LYS A 59 -0.29 6.54 -12.51
N TYR A 60 -1.58 6.24 -12.50
CA TYR A 60 -2.04 4.88 -12.77
C TYR A 60 -1.77 4.56 -14.25
N LYS A 61 -1.03 3.48 -14.54
CA LYS A 61 -0.98 2.92 -15.89
C LYS A 61 -2.42 2.58 -16.27
N ARG A 62 -2.94 3.17 -17.35
CA ARG A 62 -4.20 2.76 -17.95
C ARG A 62 -4.04 1.28 -18.32
N GLN A 63 -4.70 0.38 -17.60
CA GLN A 63 -4.91 -0.98 -18.09
C GLN A 63 -5.71 -0.86 -19.38
N LYS A 64 -5.12 -1.27 -20.50
CA LYS A 64 -5.89 -1.53 -21.73
C LYS A 64 -6.70 -2.78 -21.46
N PHE A 65 -8.02 -2.63 -21.36
CA PHE A 65 -9.00 -3.72 -21.41
C PHE A 65 -9.12 -4.24 -22.84
#